data_AF-A0A9N7TML9-F1
#
_entry.id   AF-A0A9N7TML9-F1
#
_cell.length_a   1.000
_cell.length_b   1.000
_cell.length_c   1.000
_cell.angle_alpha   90.00
_cell.angle_beta   90.00
_cell.angle_gamma   90.00
#
_symmetry.space_group_name_H-M   'P 1'
#
loop_
_entity.id
_entity.type
_entity.pdbx_description
1 polymer ?
#
loop_
_entity_poly.entity_id
_entity_poly.type
_entity_poly.pdbx_seq_one_letter_code
_entity_poly.pdbx_strand_id
1 'polypeptide(L)'
;MEKPAPLKGKFSIFSSRAAGRPIRCLVGDDVATYGLSKAEFMEKVQQSNEACQRGDFEAAVHLYSEALRADPQNCILYSNRSAALLKMGQHQVALEDAEKACELNPKWPKNDVSSRRR
;
A
#
# COMPACT_ATOMS: atom_id res chain seq x y z
N MET A 1 37.78 49.97 9.13
CA MET A 1 38.23 50.04 7.72
C MET A 1 37.13 49.42 6.88
N GLU A 2 36.33 50.30 6.31
CA GLU A 2 35.10 50.02 5.58
C GLU A 2 35.37 49.92 4.08
N LYS A 3 34.68 48.96 3.43
CA LYS A 3 34.26 48.92 2.01
C LYS A 3 35.33 48.57 0.95
N PRO A 4 34.95 48.11 -0.27
CA PRO A 4 33.66 47.58 -0.75
C PRO A 4 33.74 46.29 -1.63
N ALA A 5 32.57 45.71 -1.91
CA ALA A 5 32.23 44.81 -3.04
C ALA A 5 32.53 45.49 -4.43
N PRO A 6 32.16 45.01 -5.67
CA PRO A 6 31.02 44.12 -6.00
C PRO A 6 31.09 43.32 -7.34
N LEU A 7 29.93 42.74 -7.69
CA LEU A 7 29.38 42.44 -9.02
C LEU A 7 29.76 41.12 -9.71
N LYS A 8 28.69 40.37 -10.02
CA LYS A 8 28.25 39.87 -11.35
C LYS A 8 27.54 38.53 -11.09
N GLY A 9 26.22 38.49 -11.02
CA GLY A 9 25.38 38.50 -12.22
C GLY A 9 25.47 37.14 -12.91
N LYS A 10 24.48 36.26 -12.68
CA LYS A 10 24.12 35.10 -13.51
C LYS A 10 22.79 34.50 -13.03
N PHE A 11 21.73 34.85 -13.76
CA PHE A 11 20.75 33.92 -14.32
C PHE A 11 20.68 32.51 -13.68
N SER A 12 19.56 32.21 -13.02
CA SER A 12 18.96 30.89 -13.12
C SER A 12 17.48 30.94 -12.79
N ILE A 13 16.71 30.82 -13.87
CA ILE A 13 15.31 30.47 -13.95
C ILE A 13 15.21 29.04 -13.43
N PHE A 14 14.90 28.83 -12.16
CA PHE A 14 14.18 27.64 -11.71
C PHE A 14 13.27 28.06 -10.56
N SER A 15 12.03 28.32 -10.93
CA SER A 15 10.91 28.51 -10.01
C SER A 15 10.84 27.29 -9.10
N SER A 16 11.43 27.44 -7.93
CA SER A 16 11.42 26.42 -6.90
C SER A 16 10.04 26.45 -6.24
N ARG A 17 9.53 25.25 -5.99
CA ARG A 17 8.55 24.98 -4.92
C ARG A 17 7.09 25.28 -5.28
N ALA A 18 6.58 24.56 -6.28
CA ALA A 18 5.21 24.08 -6.17
C ALA A 18 5.13 23.19 -4.93
N ALA A 19 4.47 23.69 -3.90
CA ALA A 19 4.21 22.99 -2.66
C ALA A 19 3.56 21.65 -2.98
N GLY A 20 4.35 20.57 -2.88
CA GLY A 20 3.83 19.22 -2.74
C GLY A 20 2.93 19.25 -1.52
N ARG A 21 1.63 19.32 -1.76
CA ARG A 21 0.62 19.06 -0.73
C ARG A 21 1.02 17.71 -0.15
N PRO A 22 1.20 17.57 1.17
CA PRO A 22 1.41 16.25 1.73
C PRO A 22 0.25 15.40 1.22
N ILE A 23 0.56 14.30 0.54
CA ILE A 23 -0.42 13.26 0.27
C ILE A 23 -0.78 12.76 1.67
N ARG A 24 -1.75 13.43 2.29
CA ARG A 24 -2.53 12.88 3.37
C ARG A 24 -3.21 11.70 2.70
N CYS A 25 -2.60 10.53 2.83
CA CYS A 25 -3.30 9.28 2.71
C CYS A 25 -4.45 9.42 3.69
N LEU A 26 -5.61 9.81 3.17
CA LEU A 26 -6.86 9.69 3.88
C LEU A 26 -7.04 8.20 4.02
N VAL A 27 -6.42 7.64 5.05
CA VAL A 27 -6.96 6.48 5.73
C VAL A 27 -8.34 6.96 6.12
N GLY A 28 -9.34 6.54 5.33
CA GLY A 28 -10.73 6.81 5.62
C GLY A 28 -11.00 6.17 6.97
N ASP A 29 -11.11 7.01 8.00
CA ASP A 29 -11.80 6.67 9.23
C ASP A 29 -13.30 6.58 8.92
N ASP A 30 -13.70 5.66 8.04
CA ASP A 30 -15.08 5.35 7.75
C ASP A 30 -15.41 4.04 8.48
N VAL A 31 -15.87 4.22 9.71
CA VAL A 31 -16.45 3.20 10.58
C VAL A 31 -17.51 2.40 9.81
N ALA A 32 -17.27 1.11 9.57
CA ALA A 32 -18.29 0.16 9.12
C ALA A 32 -17.95 -1.29 9.52
N THR A 33 -18.34 -1.63 10.76
CA THR A 33 -19.00 -2.89 11.15
C THR A 33 -18.47 -4.24 10.66
N TYR A 34 -17.46 -4.83 11.31
CA TYR A 34 -17.26 -6.29 11.38
C TYR A 34 -16.59 -6.66 12.71
N GLY A 35 -17.13 -7.68 13.41
CA GLY A 35 -16.99 -7.91 14.85
C GLY A 35 -15.67 -8.47 15.39
N LEU A 36 -14.54 -7.83 15.06
CA LEU A 36 -13.25 -8.07 15.72
C LEU A 36 -12.68 -6.73 16.22
N SER A 37 -12.12 -6.73 17.44
CA SER A 37 -11.49 -5.54 18.00
C SER A 37 -10.31 -5.12 17.11
N LYS A 38 -10.09 -3.81 16.95
CA LYS A 38 -8.94 -3.29 16.19
C LYS A 38 -7.61 -3.95 16.58
N ALA A 39 -7.45 -4.28 17.87
CA ALA A 39 -6.31 -5.00 18.40
C ALA A 39 -6.16 -6.43 17.82
N GLU A 40 -7.24 -7.20 17.77
CA GLU A 40 -7.25 -8.58 17.23
C GLU A 40 -6.92 -8.57 15.73
N PHE A 41 -7.47 -7.62 14.98
CA PHE A 41 -7.11 -7.42 13.58
C PHE A 41 -5.61 -7.16 13.41
N MET A 42 -5.05 -6.20 14.15
CA MET A 42 -3.63 -5.87 14.06
C MET A 42 -2.74 -7.04 14.47
N GLU A 43 -3.16 -7.82 15.47
CA GLU A 43 -2.46 -9.04 15.88
C GLU A 43 -2.41 -10.07 14.76
N LYS A 44 -3.54 -10.33 14.09
CA LYS A 44 -3.60 -11.27 12.95
C LYS A 44 -2.71 -10.84 11.79
N VAL A 45 -2.70 -9.54 11.48
CA VAL A 45 -1.81 -8.98 10.47
C VAL A 45 -0.35 -9.14 10.88
N GLN A 46 -0.01 -8.89 12.14
CA GLN A 46 1.34 -9.07 12.65
C GLN A 46 1.79 -10.55 12.54
N GLN A 47 0.95 -11.48 12.99
CA GLN A 47 1.20 -12.92 12.90
C GLN A 47 1.38 -13.39 11.45
N SER A 48 0.58 -12.87 10.51
CA SER A 48 0.70 -13.21 9.09
C SER A 48 2.02 -12.73 8.49
N ASN A 49 2.49 -11.53 8.87
CA ASN A 49 3.77 -10.99 8.43
C ASN A 49 4.95 -11.80 9.00
N GLU A 50 4.83 -12.27 10.24
CA GLU A 50 5.82 -13.15 10.85
C GLU A 50 5.86 -14.52 10.16
N ALA A 51 4.69 -15.11 9.84
CA ALA A 51 4.61 -16.35 9.08
C ALA A 51 5.25 -16.22 7.69
N CYS A 52 4.99 -15.11 6.98
CA CYS A 52 5.67 -14.79 5.72
C CYS A 52 7.20 -14.71 5.87
N GLN A 53 7.69 -14.14 6.98
CA GLN A 53 9.14 -14.05 7.25
C GLN A 53 9.76 -15.41 7.60
N ARG A 54 8.99 -16.30 8.24
CA ARG A 54 9.41 -17.68 8.53
C ARG A 54 9.37 -18.58 7.30
N GLY A 55 8.71 -18.15 6.23
CA GLY A 55 8.50 -18.93 5.01
C GLY A 55 7.23 -19.79 5.05
N ASP A 56 6.42 -19.66 6.10
CA ASP A 56 5.15 -20.38 6.28
C ASP A 56 4.03 -19.65 5.53
N PHE A 57 4.09 -19.67 4.20
CA PHE A 57 3.16 -18.93 3.35
C PHE A 57 1.71 -19.45 3.45
N GLU A 58 1.49 -20.75 3.67
CA GLU A 58 0.15 -21.32 3.85
C GLU A 58 -0.55 -20.75 5.10
N ALA A 59 0.17 -20.69 6.22
CA ALA A 59 -0.33 -20.11 7.46
C ALA A 59 -0.59 -18.61 7.30
N ALA A 60 0.31 -17.89 6.61
CA ALA A 60 0.14 -16.47 6.32
C ALA A 60 -1.12 -16.21 5.50
N VAL A 61 -1.39 -16.99 4.45
CA VAL A 61 -2.59 -16.88 3.62
C VAL A 61 -3.87 -17.11 4.44
N HIS A 62 -3.85 -18.07 5.36
CA HIS A 62 -4.98 -18.31 6.26
C HIS A 62 -5.22 -17.09 7.18
N LEU A 63 -4.18 -16.57 7.81
CA LEU A 63 -4.26 -15.39 8.70
C LEU A 63 -4.68 -14.13 7.95
N TYR A 64 -4.18 -13.90 6.73
CA TYR A 64 -4.65 -12.80 5.88
C TYR A 64 -6.13 -12.96 5.52
N SER A 65 -6.59 -14.19 5.30
CA SER A 65 -8.00 -14.44 5.01
C SER A 65 -8.91 -14.19 6.21
N GLU A 66 -8.45 -14.49 7.43
CA GLU A 66 -9.15 -14.09 8.66
C GLU A 66 -9.17 -12.56 8.83
N ALA A 67 -8.04 -11.89 8.58
CA ALA A 67 -7.96 -10.43 8.63
C ALA A 67 -8.86 -9.77 7.56
N LEU A 68 -8.94 -10.33 6.36
CA LEU A 68 -9.83 -9.88 5.29
C LEU A 68 -11.32 -10.12 5.58
N ARG A 69 -11.67 -11.11 6.40
CA ARG A 69 -13.05 -11.27 6.89
C ARG A 69 -13.43 -10.15 7.85
N ALA A 70 -12.46 -9.62 8.60
CA ALA A 70 -12.66 -8.48 9.49
C ALA A 70 -12.66 -7.14 8.73
N ASP A 71 -11.77 -6.98 7.75
CA ASP A 71 -11.70 -5.79 6.90
C ASP A 71 -11.57 -6.19 5.41
N PRO A 72 -12.71 -6.41 4.73
CA PRO A 72 -12.73 -6.82 3.33
C PRO A 72 -12.40 -5.66 2.38
N GLN A 73 -12.33 -4.42 2.87
CA GLN A 73 -12.02 -3.23 2.07
C GLN A 73 -10.50 -2.96 2.04
N ASN A 74 -9.70 -3.79 2.73
CA ASN A 74 -8.27 -3.56 2.86
C ASN A 74 -7.46 -4.07 1.67
N CYS A 75 -7.18 -3.17 0.71
CA CYS A 75 -6.32 -3.47 -0.43
C CYS A 75 -4.89 -3.92 -0.06
N ILE A 76 -4.35 -3.51 1.10
CA ILE A 76 -3.01 -3.91 1.57
C ILE A 76 -2.98 -5.41 1.87
N LEU A 77 -4.04 -5.95 2.49
CA LEU A 77 -4.10 -7.37 2.84
C LEU A 77 -4.21 -8.27 1.62
N TYR A 78 -4.99 -7.88 0.61
CA TYR A 78 -5.02 -8.60 -0.67
C TYR A 78 -3.65 -8.60 -1.37
N SER A 79 -2.93 -7.47 -1.33
CA SER A 79 -1.57 -7.37 -1.87
C SER A 79 -0.58 -8.28 -1.12
N ASN A 80 -0.63 -8.31 0.22
CA ASN A 80 0.24 -9.19 1.00
C ASN A 80 -0.09 -10.68 0.83
N ARG A 81 -1.39 -11.02 0.75
CA ARG A 81 -1.84 -12.39 0.49
C ARG A 81 -1.42 -12.86 -0.91
N SER A 82 -1.58 -12.03 -1.93
CA SER A 82 -1.10 -12.34 -3.29
C SER A 82 0.41 -12.53 -3.33
N ALA A 83 1.20 -11.74 -2.59
CA ALA A 83 2.64 -11.96 -2.47
C ALA A 83 2.99 -13.33 -1.85
N ALA A 84 2.28 -13.75 -0.80
CA ALA A 84 2.45 -15.07 -0.19
C ALA A 84 2.06 -16.20 -1.17
N LEU A 85 0.95 -16.04 -1.90
CA LEU A 85 0.49 -17.00 -2.91
C LEU A 85 1.47 -17.14 -4.08
N LEU A 86 2.11 -16.05 -4.51
CA LEU A 86 3.18 -16.09 -5.51
C LEU A 86 4.36 -16.93 -5.03
N LYS A 87 4.72 -16.84 -3.74
CA LYS A 87 5.79 -17.65 -3.15
C LYS A 87 5.43 -19.14 -3.08
N MET A 88 4.15 -19.47 -2.97
CA MET A 88 3.65 -20.85 -3.06
C MET A 88 3.50 -21.35 -4.51
N GLY A 89 3.72 -20.50 -5.52
CA GLY A 89 3.51 -20.84 -6.93
C GLY A 89 2.04 -20.78 -7.39
N GLN A 90 1.14 -20.25 -6.56
CA GLN A 90 -0.28 -20.07 -6.90
C GLN A 90 -0.51 -18.73 -7.63
N HIS A 91 0.06 -18.63 -8.83
CA HIS A 91 0.04 -17.40 -9.63
C HIS A 91 -1.37 -16.96 -10.03
N GLN A 92 -2.27 -17.91 -10.30
CA GLN A 92 -3.64 -17.60 -10.73
C GLN A 92 -4.44 -16.91 -9.63
N VAL A 93 -4.42 -17.48 -8.41
CA VAL A 93 -5.11 -16.92 -7.25
C VAL A 93 -4.48 -15.60 -6.81
N ALA A 94 -3.15 -15.50 -6.90
CA ALA A 94 -2.46 -14.25 -6.62
C ALA A 94 -2.85 -13.11 -7.57
N LEU A 95 -3.09 -13.43 -8.85
CA LEU A 95 -3.54 -12.45 -9.83
C LEU A 95 -4.94 -11.94 -9.48
N GLU A 96 -5.88 -12.83 -9.17
CA GLU A 96 -7.25 -12.46 -8.78
C GLU A 96 -7.26 -11.56 -7.52
N ASP A 97 -6.39 -11.85 -6.55
CA ASP A 97 -6.25 -11.02 -5.35
C ASP A 97 -5.64 -9.65 -5.65
N ALA A 98 -4.64 -9.59 -6.53
CA ALA A 98 -4.04 -8.34 -6.97
C ALA A 98 -5.03 -7.48 -7.78
N GLU A 99 -5.90 -8.11 -8.57
CA GLU A 99 -7.00 -7.45 -9.29
C GLU A 99 -8.01 -6.85 -8.29
N LYS A 100 -8.47 -7.63 -7.31
CA LYS A 100 -9.36 -7.14 -6.24
C LYS A 100 -8.74 -5.99 -5.45
N ALA A 101 -7.45 -6.08 -5.12
CA ALA A 101 -6.74 -5.00 -4.43
C ALA A 101 -6.76 -3.69 -5.25
N CYS A 102 -6.64 -3.80 -6.58
CA CYS A 102 -6.70 -2.67 -7.49
C CYS A 102 -8.13 -2.11 -7.64
N GLU A 103 -9.15 -2.97 -7.66
CA GLU A 103 -10.55 -2.56 -7.69
C GLU A 103 -10.92 -1.74 -6.44
N LEU A 104 -10.44 -2.18 -5.27
CA LEU A 104 -10.69 -1.50 -3.99
C LEU A 104 -9.95 -0.17 -3.86
N ASN A 105 -8.74 -0.05 -4.42
CA ASN A 105 -7.98 1.19 -4.40
C ASN A 105 -7.52 1.60 -5.81
N PRO A 106 -8.39 2.29 -6.57
CA PRO A 106 -8.06 2.77 -7.91
C PRO A 106 -6.97 3.85 -7.92
N LYS A 107 -6.55 4.33 -6.74
CA LYS A 107 -5.50 5.34 -6.60
C LYS A 107 -4.11 4.72 -6.48
N TRP A 108 -3.96 3.39 -6.45
CA TRP A 108 -2.64 2.75 -6.45
C TRP A 108 -2.11 2.66 -7.89
N PRO A 109 -1.21 3.57 -8.32
CA PRO A 109 -0.87 3.70 -9.74
C PRO A 109 0.13 2.63 -10.21
N LYS A 110 0.48 1.66 -9.36
CA LYS A 110 1.51 0.66 -9.66
C LYS A 110 0.95 -0.57 -10.40
N ASN A 111 -0.37 -0.77 -10.38
CA ASN A 111 -1.02 -1.88 -11.07
C ASN A 111 -2.34 -1.42 -11.69
N ASP A 112 -2.34 -0.27 -12.36
CA ASP A 112 -3.47 0.15 -13.19
C ASP A 112 -3.73 -0.91 -14.27
N VAL A 113 -4.69 -1.80 -14.01
CA VAL A 113 -5.15 -2.81 -14.98
C VAL A 113 -6.18 -2.23 -15.95
N SER A 114 -6.61 -0.97 -15.74
CA SER A 114 -7.57 -0.31 -16.63
C SER A 114 -7.02 -0.16 -18.06
N SER A 115 -5.69 -0.08 -18.19
CA SER A 115 -4.96 -0.10 -19.47
C SER A 115 -4.77 -1.50 -20.09
N ARG A 116 -5.22 -2.59 -19.45
CA ARG A 116 -5.20 -3.96 -20.02
C ARG A 116 -6.48 -4.36 -20.75
N ARG A 117 -7.55 -3.56 -20.65
CA ARG A 117 -8.76 -3.72 -21.47
C ARG A 117 -8.73 -2.77 -22.67
N ARG A 118 -7.87 -3.12 -23.64
CA ARG A 118 -7.75 -2.58 -25.02
C ARG A 118 -7.07 -1.22 -25.19
#